data_AF-A0A972NFP4-F1
#
_entry.id   AF-A0A972NFP4-F1
#
_cell.length_a   1.000
_cell.length_b   1.000
_cell.length_c   1.000
_cell.angle_alpha   90.00
_cell.angle_beta   90.00
_cell.angle_gamma   90.00
#
_symmetry.space_group_name_H-M   'P 1'
#
loop_
_entity.id
_entity.type
_entity.pdbx_description
1 polymer ?
#
loop_
_entity_poly.entity_id
_entity_poly.type
_entity_poly.pdbx_seq_one_letter_code
_entity_poly.pdbx_strand_id
1 'polypeptide(L)'
;MLALLLALLILTGCAHMLPQSGPSTAAVKSSDRLVVLTLTPSLARTLERLRGEKLVNELKGLTGEPYQPAIGVGDVLEVTLYESPPPALLTSVSGGASLTLPPQRVDDEGFITVPFVGRVKAAGRRPEELASEIRDRLKGQAHEPQVLVRVLAFNSSTVTVMGHVAKNGRVPLDYNTLTLLDVLATAGGVTSPVNKTLIKLSRNGKTVTVALKELLRNPSLNPYLRPGDVITVVYKTQSATFLGAFGSNKELEFEASGITLAQALGRVGGLRGDLAHAKGVFLFRFEDGELLKKLNVPYRYATPEGKVPVVYNVDLSNPASMFVLKEFKLRDGDIVYVADAPAVQLGKFLGMLRDVIQPVFMIDVMSR
;
A
#
# COMPACT_ATOMS: atom_id res chain seq x y z
N MET A 1 24.50 16.01 -60.57
CA MET A 1 23.63 14.90 -60.12
C MET A 1 24.36 13.91 -59.21
N LEU A 2 25.55 13.41 -59.58
CA LEU A 2 26.31 12.45 -58.76
C LEU A 2 26.73 12.98 -57.37
N ALA A 3 27.15 14.25 -57.28
CA ALA A 3 27.49 14.90 -56.01
C ALA A 3 26.27 15.12 -55.08
N LEU A 4 25.07 15.32 -55.64
CA LEU A 4 23.82 15.46 -54.88
C LEU A 4 23.38 14.11 -54.29
N LEU A 5 23.58 13.02 -55.04
CA LEU A 5 23.31 11.66 -54.59
C LEU A 5 24.29 11.21 -53.50
N LEU A 6 25.57 11.57 -53.64
CA LEU A 6 26.60 11.26 -52.64
C LEU A 6 26.35 12.03 -51.32
N ALA A 7 25.92 13.29 -51.41
CA ALA A 7 25.52 14.08 -50.24
C ALA A 7 24.30 13.46 -49.52
N LEU A 8 23.27 13.02 -50.26
CA LEU A 8 22.11 12.34 -49.68
C LEU A 8 22.47 11.03 -48.95
N LEU A 9 23.42 10.26 -49.48
CA LEU A 9 23.90 9.01 -48.86
C LEU A 9 24.70 9.26 -47.56
N ILE A 10 25.50 10.33 -47.52
CA ILE A 10 26.24 10.75 -46.31
C ILE A 10 25.26 11.28 -45.24
N LEU A 11 24.19 11.97 -45.65
CA LEU A 11 23.13 12.46 -44.75
C LEU A 11 22.37 11.34 -44.02
N THR A 12 22.12 10.20 -44.67
CA THR A 12 21.42 9.07 -44.04
C THR A 12 22.26 8.34 -42.98
N GLY A 13 23.60 8.34 -43.12
CA GLY A 13 24.51 7.70 -42.16
C GLY A 13 24.73 8.52 -40.88
N CYS A 14 24.71 9.85 -40.98
CA CYS A 14 24.98 10.75 -39.85
C CYS A 14 23.77 10.98 -38.92
N ALA A 15 22.55 10.64 -39.35
CA ALA A 15 21.35 10.83 -38.53
C ALA A 15 21.35 9.99 -37.24
N HIS A 16 22.06 8.85 -37.22
CA HIS A 16 22.26 8.03 -36.02
C HIS A 16 23.44 8.45 -35.13
N MET A 17 24.28 9.40 -35.58
CA MET A 17 25.46 9.88 -34.86
C MET A 17 25.22 11.17 -34.08
N LEU A 18 24.01 11.75 -34.19
CA LEU A 18 23.67 12.98 -33.48
C LEU A 18 23.47 12.72 -31.98
N PRO A 19 23.98 13.59 -31.10
CA PRO A 19 23.78 13.46 -29.67
C PRO A 19 22.28 13.53 -29.33
N GLN A 20 21.77 12.47 -28.69
CA GLN A 20 20.41 12.39 -28.18
C GLN A 20 20.44 12.37 -26.65
N SER A 21 19.51 13.09 -26.01
CA SER A 21 19.40 13.17 -24.55
C SER A 21 18.72 11.94 -23.92
N GLY A 22 18.23 11.00 -24.74
CA GLY A 22 17.55 9.79 -24.30
C GLY A 22 17.04 8.96 -25.48
N PRO A 23 16.29 7.87 -25.23
CA PRO A 23 15.85 6.96 -26.28
C PRO A 23 14.80 7.59 -27.19
N SER A 24 14.91 7.36 -28.50
CA SER A 24 13.90 7.81 -29.46
C SER A 24 12.58 7.03 -29.31
N THR A 25 11.48 7.59 -29.81
CA THR A 25 10.17 6.90 -29.81
C THR A 25 10.24 5.54 -30.51
N ALA A 26 11.00 5.44 -31.60
CA ALA A 26 11.19 4.19 -32.33
C ALA A 26 11.98 3.17 -31.50
N ALA A 27 13.09 3.59 -30.88
CA ALA A 27 13.94 2.71 -30.08
C ALA A 27 13.20 2.11 -28.86
N VAL A 28 12.34 2.89 -28.20
CA VAL A 28 11.52 2.38 -27.10
C VAL A 28 10.53 1.32 -27.60
N LYS A 29 9.84 1.59 -28.72
CA LYS A 29 8.80 0.69 -29.26
C LYS A 29 9.34 -0.60 -29.88
N SER A 30 10.56 -0.60 -30.38
CA SER A 30 11.21 -1.77 -31.01
C SER A 30 12.01 -2.63 -30.02
N SER A 31 11.97 -2.34 -28.73
CA SER A 31 12.77 -3.06 -27.74
C SER A 31 12.15 -4.40 -27.36
N ASP A 32 12.83 -5.51 -27.70
CA ASP A 32 12.39 -6.87 -27.36
C ASP A 32 12.47 -7.22 -25.86
N ARG A 33 13.16 -6.39 -25.08
CA ARG A 33 13.35 -6.57 -23.62
C ARG A 33 12.27 -5.86 -22.80
N LEU A 34 11.43 -5.06 -23.44
CA LEU A 34 10.40 -4.24 -22.79
C LEU A 34 9.03 -4.68 -23.26
N VAL A 35 8.08 -4.75 -22.33
CA VAL A 35 6.67 -4.90 -22.70
C VAL A 35 6.10 -3.51 -22.93
N VAL A 36 5.90 -3.14 -24.20
CA VAL A 36 5.37 -1.82 -24.55
C VAL A 36 3.86 -1.89 -24.74
N LEU A 37 3.11 -1.16 -23.93
CA LEU A 37 1.64 -1.11 -23.96
C LEU A 37 1.17 0.29 -24.30
N THR A 38 0.40 0.44 -25.37
CA THR A 38 -0.30 1.70 -25.67
C THR A 38 -1.44 1.88 -24.68
N LEU A 39 -1.39 2.94 -23.87
CA LEU A 39 -2.44 3.28 -22.92
C LEU A 39 -3.64 3.87 -23.64
N THR A 40 -4.70 3.08 -23.73
CA THR A 40 -6.04 3.53 -24.10
C THR A 40 -6.87 3.81 -22.84
N PRO A 41 -7.97 4.58 -22.93
CA PRO A 41 -8.87 4.79 -21.79
C PRO A 41 -9.39 3.47 -21.19
N SER A 42 -9.72 2.49 -22.05
CA SER A 42 -10.20 1.17 -21.60
C SER A 42 -9.12 0.39 -20.84
N LEU A 43 -7.86 0.41 -21.32
CA LEU A 43 -6.75 -0.24 -20.64
C LEU A 43 -6.44 0.44 -19.30
N ALA A 44 -6.43 1.78 -19.26
CA ALA A 44 -6.19 2.54 -18.04
C ALA A 44 -7.21 2.18 -16.94
N ARG A 45 -8.52 2.17 -17.26
CA ARG A 45 -9.58 1.76 -16.31
C ARG A 45 -9.43 0.31 -15.88
N THR A 46 -9.10 -0.58 -16.81
CA THR A 46 -8.93 -2.01 -16.50
C THR A 46 -7.76 -2.22 -15.54
N LEU A 47 -6.64 -1.55 -15.77
CA LEU A 47 -5.49 -1.58 -14.88
C LEU A 47 -5.87 -1.10 -13.48
N GLU A 48 -6.47 0.07 -13.36
CA GLU A 48 -6.86 0.63 -12.05
C GLU A 48 -7.88 -0.26 -11.32
N ARG A 49 -8.85 -0.85 -12.04
CA ARG A 49 -9.80 -1.80 -11.47
C ARG A 49 -9.11 -3.05 -10.95
N LEU A 50 -8.27 -3.71 -11.76
CA LEU A 50 -7.55 -4.93 -11.35
C LEU A 50 -6.63 -4.70 -10.15
N ARG A 51 -6.01 -3.51 -10.09
CA ARG A 51 -5.18 -3.08 -8.96
C ARG A 51 -6.02 -2.87 -7.69
N GLY A 52 -7.17 -2.21 -7.81
CA GLY A 52 -8.12 -2.04 -6.72
C GLY A 52 -8.66 -3.39 -6.20
N GLU A 53 -9.02 -4.30 -7.09
CA GLU A 53 -9.44 -5.66 -6.75
C GLU A 53 -8.35 -6.43 -6.02
N LYS A 54 -7.08 -6.34 -6.46
CA LYS A 54 -5.95 -6.96 -5.76
C LYS A 54 -5.83 -6.45 -4.33
N LEU A 55 -5.86 -5.13 -4.13
CA LEU A 55 -5.80 -4.52 -2.79
C LEU A 55 -6.96 -4.97 -1.90
N VAL A 56 -8.19 -4.93 -2.43
CA VAL A 56 -9.39 -5.39 -1.71
C VAL A 56 -9.25 -6.86 -1.34
N ASN A 57 -8.78 -7.72 -2.25
CA ASN A 57 -8.63 -9.14 -2.00
C ASN A 57 -7.50 -9.45 -1.01
N GLU A 58 -6.40 -8.70 -1.04
CA GLU A 58 -5.31 -8.82 -0.07
C GLU A 58 -5.76 -8.41 1.33
N LEU A 59 -6.44 -7.26 1.45
CA LEU A 59 -7.04 -6.84 2.71
C LEU A 59 -8.13 -7.81 3.16
N LYS A 60 -8.96 -8.31 2.24
CA LYS A 60 -9.99 -9.31 2.56
C LYS A 60 -9.41 -10.65 2.99
N GLY A 61 -8.30 -11.07 2.39
CA GLY A 61 -7.54 -12.25 2.84
C GLY A 61 -6.98 -12.07 4.26
N LEU A 62 -6.84 -10.82 4.71
CA LEU A 62 -6.55 -10.45 6.10
C LEU A 62 -7.82 -10.10 6.89
N THR A 63 -9.01 -9.99 6.30
CA THR A 63 -10.26 -9.94 7.06
C THR A 63 -10.83 -11.34 7.12
N GLY A 64 -10.58 -12.05 8.22
CA GLY A 64 -11.40 -13.22 8.51
C GLY A 64 -12.63 -12.82 9.31
N GLU A 65 -13.37 -13.84 9.77
CA GLU A 65 -14.45 -13.65 10.74
C GLU A 65 -13.99 -12.80 11.94
N PRO A 66 -14.92 -12.03 12.53
CA PRO A 66 -14.69 -11.30 13.78
C PRO A 66 -13.92 -12.15 14.78
N TYR A 67 -12.83 -11.61 15.31
CA TYR A 67 -12.09 -12.28 16.38
C TYR A 67 -13.02 -12.44 17.58
N GLN A 68 -13.24 -13.69 18.00
CA GLN A 68 -13.93 -13.98 19.24
C GLN A 68 -12.90 -14.03 20.37
N PRO A 69 -12.95 -13.11 21.34
CA PRO A 69 -12.00 -13.06 22.44
C PRO A 69 -12.10 -14.32 23.29
N ALA A 70 -11.00 -15.04 23.38
CA ALA A 70 -10.81 -16.13 24.32
C ALA A 70 -9.73 -15.74 25.33
N ILE A 71 -9.83 -16.30 26.54
CA ILE A 71 -8.80 -16.16 27.55
C ILE A 71 -7.53 -16.84 27.03
N GLY A 72 -6.38 -16.18 27.12
CA GLY A 72 -5.10 -16.76 26.78
C GLY A 72 -4.12 -16.77 27.94
N VAL A 73 -2.96 -17.40 27.69
CA VAL A 73 -1.86 -17.48 28.63
C VAL A 73 -1.34 -16.07 28.96
N GLY A 74 -1.18 -15.77 30.24
CA GLY A 74 -0.72 -14.46 30.73
C GLY A 74 -1.82 -13.41 30.92
N ASP A 75 -3.06 -13.68 30.52
CA ASP A 75 -4.20 -12.82 30.86
C ASP A 75 -4.42 -12.77 32.37
N VAL A 76 -5.03 -11.69 32.85
CA VAL A 76 -5.36 -11.52 34.26
C VAL A 76 -6.87 -11.57 34.42
N LEU A 77 -7.35 -12.49 35.25
CA LEU A 77 -8.77 -12.74 35.48
C LEU A 77 -9.16 -12.33 36.90
N GLU A 78 -10.37 -11.82 37.03
CA GLU A 78 -11.07 -11.67 38.29
C GLU A 78 -12.20 -12.68 38.32
N VAL A 79 -12.28 -13.44 39.41
CA VAL A 79 -13.32 -14.44 39.61
C VAL A 79 -14.09 -14.05 40.86
N THR A 80 -15.39 -13.83 40.71
CA THR A 80 -16.30 -13.55 41.82
C THR A 80 -17.25 -14.73 41.99
N LEU A 81 -17.26 -15.26 43.20
CA LEU A 81 -18.13 -16.35 43.62
C LEU A 81 -19.27 -15.75 44.47
N TYR A 82 -20.50 -16.11 44.16
CA TYR A 82 -21.68 -15.77 44.96
C TYR A 82 -22.34 -17.05 45.45
N GLU A 83 -22.87 -17.01 46.66
CA GLU A 83 -23.64 -18.11 47.26
C GLU A 83 -25.03 -17.59 47.63
N SER A 84 -26.09 -18.29 47.18
CA SER A 84 -27.44 -17.99 47.64
C SER A 84 -27.55 -18.31 49.14
N PRO A 85 -28.21 -17.47 49.94
CA PRO A 85 -28.52 -17.86 51.31
C PRO A 85 -29.41 -19.12 51.29
N PRO A 86 -29.17 -20.11 52.15
CA PRO A 86 -30.03 -21.28 52.24
C PRO A 86 -31.47 -20.86 52.57
N PRO A 87 -32.50 -21.60 52.09
CA PRO A 87 -33.89 -21.27 52.36
C PRO A 87 -34.17 -21.34 53.87
N ALA A 88 -34.19 -20.18 54.52
CA ALA A 88 -34.51 -20.06 55.93
C ALA A 88 -36.03 -20.11 56.11
N LEU A 89 -36.56 -21.25 56.58
CA LEU A 89 -38.00 -21.41 56.82
C LEU A 89 -38.51 -20.42 57.86
N LEU A 90 -37.75 -20.10 58.91
CA LEU A 90 -38.08 -19.04 59.87
C LEU A 90 -36.77 -18.35 60.30
N THR A 91 -36.38 -17.24 59.68
CA THR A 91 -35.53 -16.16 60.26
C THR A 91 -35.08 -15.20 59.15
N SER A 92 -35.18 -13.92 59.43
CA SER A 92 -34.74 -12.82 58.57
C SER A 92 -33.21 -12.75 58.52
N VAL A 93 -32.57 -13.68 57.81
CA VAL A 93 -31.13 -13.56 57.49
C VAL A 93 -31.00 -13.06 56.06
N SER A 94 -30.89 -11.74 55.93
CA SER A 94 -30.42 -11.11 54.69
C SER A 94 -28.92 -11.35 54.56
N GLY A 95 -28.49 -12.13 53.56
CA GLY A 95 -27.09 -12.14 53.19
C GLY A 95 -26.68 -13.33 52.35
N GLY A 96 -26.70 -13.19 51.03
CA GLY A 96 -25.86 -14.02 50.17
C GLY A 96 -24.39 -13.67 50.43
N ALA A 97 -23.53 -14.69 50.46
CA ALA A 97 -22.09 -14.49 50.60
C ALA A 97 -21.49 -14.21 49.21
N SER A 98 -20.54 -13.28 49.13
CA SER A 98 -19.77 -13.06 47.91
C SER A 98 -18.27 -13.03 48.21
N LEU A 99 -17.49 -13.74 47.42
CA LEU A 99 -16.04 -13.81 47.51
C LEU A 99 -15.43 -13.44 46.15
N THR A 100 -14.76 -12.29 46.10
CA THR A 100 -13.93 -11.92 44.95
C THR A 100 -12.51 -12.39 45.19
N LEU A 101 -12.00 -13.24 44.29
CA LEU A 101 -10.62 -13.68 44.36
C LEU A 101 -9.67 -12.54 43.95
N PRO A 102 -8.46 -12.46 44.53
CA PRO A 102 -7.45 -11.55 44.04
C PRO A 102 -7.14 -11.86 42.57
N PRO A 103 -6.72 -10.86 41.76
CA PRO A 103 -6.44 -11.05 40.33
C PRO A 103 -5.57 -12.28 40.06
N GLN A 104 -6.12 -13.23 39.31
CA GLN A 104 -5.45 -14.48 38.96
C GLN A 104 -4.85 -14.36 37.56
N ARG A 105 -3.53 -14.46 37.46
CA ARG A 105 -2.85 -14.55 36.16
C ARG A 105 -2.97 -15.98 35.64
N VAL A 106 -3.36 -16.13 34.38
CA VAL A 106 -3.34 -17.42 33.67
C VAL A 106 -1.89 -17.86 33.51
N ASP A 107 -1.56 -19.02 34.07
CA ASP A 107 -0.20 -19.56 34.05
C ASP A 107 0.22 -20.02 32.64
N ASP A 108 1.49 -20.40 32.48
CA ASP A 108 2.07 -20.83 31.19
C ASP A 108 1.45 -22.14 30.67
N GLU A 109 0.89 -22.96 31.57
CA GLU A 109 0.12 -24.15 31.22
C GLU A 109 -1.34 -23.82 30.86
N GLY A 110 -1.77 -22.57 31.01
CA GLY A 110 -3.10 -22.07 30.69
C GLY A 110 -4.16 -22.28 31.78
N PHE A 111 -3.75 -22.46 33.04
CA PHE A 111 -4.64 -22.69 34.18
C PHE A 111 -4.71 -21.48 35.11
N ILE A 112 -5.78 -21.43 35.90
CA ILE A 112 -5.91 -20.60 37.09
C ILE A 112 -6.18 -21.49 38.30
N THR A 113 -5.88 -20.97 39.49
CA THR A 113 -6.19 -21.66 40.75
C THR A 113 -7.40 -21.00 41.40
N VAL A 114 -8.44 -21.78 41.66
CA VAL A 114 -9.65 -21.33 42.33
C VAL A 114 -9.78 -22.10 43.66
N PRO A 115 -9.96 -21.42 44.80
CA PRO A 115 -10.16 -22.09 46.08
C PRO A 115 -11.29 -23.12 46.02
N PHE A 116 -11.13 -24.23 46.74
CA PHE A 116 -12.07 -25.38 46.80
C PHE A 116 -12.23 -26.18 45.49
N VAL A 117 -11.99 -25.56 44.33
CA VAL A 117 -12.04 -26.21 43.00
C VAL A 117 -10.68 -26.74 42.53
N GLY A 118 -9.59 -26.07 42.91
CA GLY A 118 -8.23 -26.38 42.46
C GLY A 118 -7.88 -25.73 41.10
N ARG A 119 -7.06 -26.42 40.30
CA ARG A 119 -6.62 -25.91 38.98
C ARG A 119 -7.72 -26.08 37.93
N VAL A 120 -8.04 -25.00 37.22
CA VAL A 120 -9.05 -24.98 36.14
C VAL A 120 -8.43 -24.41 34.87
N LYS A 121 -8.64 -25.08 33.73
CA LYS A 121 -8.08 -24.67 32.44
C LYS A 121 -8.83 -23.45 31.91
N ALA A 122 -8.16 -22.31 31.90
CA ALA A 122 -8.74 -21.04 31.44
C ALA A 122 -8.39 -20.74 29.98
N ALA A 123 -7.16 -21.05 29.55
CA ALA A 123 -6.70 -20.71 28.21
C ALA A 123 -7.53 -21.45 27.12
N GLY A 124 -7.95 -20.69 26.12
CA GLY A 124 -8.80 -21.15 25.01
C GLY A 124 -10.31 -21.10 25.30
N ARG A 125 -10.73 -20.75 26.52
CA ARG A 125 -12.14 -20.65 26.90
C ARG A 125 -12.66 -19.22 26.87
N ARG A 126 -13.96 -19.08 26.66
CA ARG A 126 -14.67 -17.81 26.94
C ARG A 126 -14.87 -17.65 28.45
N PRO A 127 -14.94 -16.42 28.98
CA PRO A 127 -15.20 -16.19 30.40
C PRO A 127 -16.47 -16.89 30.91
N GLU A 128 -17.52 -16.91 30.09
CA GLU A 128 -18.79 -17.60 30.38
C GLU A 128 -18.61 -19.13 30.51
N GLU A 129 -17.79 -19.72 29.66
CA GLU A 129 -17.51 -21.17 29.67
C GLU A 129 -16.68 -21.55 30.90
N LEU A 130 -15.69 -20.72 31.25
CA LEU A 130 -14.88 -20.91 32.45
C LEU A 130 -15.74 -20.74 33.71
N ALA A 131 -16.62 -19.74 33.74
CA ALA A 131 -17.56 -19.54 34.84
C ALA A 131 -18.49 -20.74 35.03
N SER A 132 -19.02 -21.29 33.93
CA SER A 132 -19.85 -22.50 33.96
C SER A 132 -19.09 -23.70 34.53
N GLU A 133 -17.84 -23.92 34.10
CA GLU A 133 -17.02 -25.03 34.62
C GLU A 133 -16.72 -24.90 36.11
N ILE A 134 -16.34 -23.70 36.57
CA ILE A 134 -16.07 -23.45 37.99
C ILE A 134 -17.34 -23.68 38.81
N ARG A 135 -18.49 -23.17 38.34
CA ARG A 135 -19.79 -23.38 38.99
C ARG A 135 -20.13 -24.87 39.12
N ASP A 136 -19.94 -25.63 38.05
CA ASP A 136 -20.26 -27.06 38.04
C ASP A 136 -19.35 -27.86 38.97
N ARG A 137 -18.08 -27.46 39.13
CA ARG A 137 -17.15 -28.07 40.10
C ARG A 137 -17.40 -27.67 41.56
N LEU A 138 -18.03 -26.52 41.79
CA LEU A 138 -18.45 -26.09 43.13
C LEU A 138 -19.75 -26.75 43.62
N LYS A 139 -20.45 -27.49 42.75
CA LYS A 139 -21.65 -28.26 43.14
C LYS A 139 -21.30 -29.28 44.22
N GLY A 140 -22.03 -29.23 45.33
CA GLY A 140 -21.80 -30.10 46.49
C GLY A 140 -20.80 -29.56 47.50
N GLN A 141 -20.09 -28.46 47.19
CA GLN A 141 -19.23 -27.73 48.13
C GLN A 141 -19.83 -26.39 48.57
N ALA A 142 -20.69 -25.79 47.76
CA ALA A 142 -21.42 -24.55 48.06
C ALA A 142 -22.92 -24.70 47.73
N HIS A 143 -23.78 -23.94 48.41
CA HIS A 143 -25.22 -23.92 48.16
C HIS A 143 -25.57 -22.97 47.00
N GLU A 144 -26.07 -23.52 45.88
CA GLU A 144 -26.43 -22.74 44.69
C GLU A 144 -25.35 -21.72 44.25
N PRO A 145 -24.11 -22.16 43.97
CA PRO A 145 -23.05 -21.23 43.62
C PRO A 145 -23.34 -20.51 42.30
N GLN A 146 -23.06 -19.22 42.23
CA GLN A 146 -22.99 -18.44 41.00
C GLN A 146 -21.55 -17.93 40.82
N VAL A 147 -21.08 -17.94 39.57
CA VAL A 147 -19.69 -17.57 39.24
C VAL A 147 -19.71 -16.53 38.15
N LEU A 148 -18.95 -15.45 38.37
CA LEU A 148 -18.66 -14.43 37.38
C LEU A 148 -17.15 -14.41 37.13
N VAL A 149 -16.76 -14.45 35.85
CA VAL A 149 -15.37 -14.34 35.42
C VAL A 149 -15.25 -13.10 34.53
N ARG A 150 -14.30 -12.22 34.85
CA ARG A 150 -13.98 -11.02 34.08
C ARG A 150 -12.50 -10.99 33.75
N VAL A 151 -12.14 -10.68 32.51
CA VAL A 151 -10.74 -10.42 32.14
C VAL A 151 -10.40 -8.98 32.50
N LEU A 152 -9.45 -8.78 33.41
CA LEU A 152 -8.95 -7.46 33.79
C LEU A 152 -7.87 -6.94 32.83
N ALA A 153 -7.04 -7.85 32.29
CA ALA A 153 -5.99 -7.50 31.34
C ALA A 153 -5.85 -8.57 30.26
N PHE A 154 -6.03 -8.16 29.00
CA PHE A 154 -5.83 -8.97 27.80
C PHE A 154 -4.36 -8.89 27.36
N ASN A 155 -3.50 -9.68 27.98
CA ASN A 155 -2.08 -9.71 27.67
C ASN A 155 -1.74 -10.67 26.52
N SER A 156 -2.54 -11.72 26.34
CA SER A 156 -2.34 -12.70 25.27
C SER A 156 -2.88 -12.21 23.92
N SER A 157 -3.91 -11.38 23.95
CA SER A 157 -4.64 -10.88 22.77
C SER A 157 -4.27 -9.43 22.51
N THR A 158 -3.12 -9.18 21.88
CA THR A 158 -2.64 -7.81 21.62
C THR A 158 -2.25 -7.59 20.16
N VAL A 159 -2.40 -6.36 19.69
CA VAL A 159 -1.90 -5.85 18.41
C VAL A 159 -0.76 -4.89 18.70
N THR A 160 0.28 -4.88 17.87
CA THR A 160 1.37 -3.91 17.99
C THR A 160 1.16 -2.75 17.03
N VAL A 161 1.18 -1.52 17.54
CA VAL A 161 1.12 -0.29 16.73
C VAL A 161 2.44 0.46 16.85
N MET A 162 3.01 0.86 15.73
CA MET A 162 4.27 1.60 15.70
C MET A 162 4.39 2.53 14.49
N GLY A 163 5.30 3.49 14.57
CA GLY A 163 5.60 4.44 13.51
C GLY A 163 5.05 5.83 13.81
N HIS A 164 4.46 6.49 12.81
CA HIS A 164 3.93 7.86 12.90
C HIS A 164 2.53 7.90 13.55
N VAL A 165 2.44 7.44 14.79
CA VAL A 165 1.24 7.55 15.64
C VAL A 165 1.55 8.26 16.94
N ALA A 166 0.51 8.74 17.64
CA ALA A 166 0.70 9.46 18.90
C ALA A 166 1.21 8.56 20.03
N LYS A 167 0.74 7.30 20.10
CA LYS A 167 1.16 6.32 21.11
C LYS A 167 1.57 5.00 20.44
N ASN A 168 2.88 4.73 20.44
CA ASN A 168 3.41 3.43 20.03
C ASN A 168 3.28 2.42 21.16
N GLY A 169 3.05 1.15 20.83
CA GLY A 169 3.01 0.07 21.81
C GLY A 169 2.02 -1.03 21.47
N ARG A 170 1.75 -1.89 22.46
CA ARG A 170 0.75 -2.94 22.35
C ARG A 170 -0.62 -2.37 22.72
N VAL A 171 -1.62 -2.66 21.89
CA VAL A 171 -3.02 -2.37 22.14
C VAL A 171 -3.74 -3.69 22.40
N PRO A 172 -4.35 -3.88 23.58
CA PRO A 172 -5.13 -5.07 23.88
C PRO A 172 -6.37 -5.14 22.99
N LEU A 173 -6.66 -6.32 22.48
CA LEU A 173 -7.93 -6.67 21.85
C LEU A 173 -8.87 -7.13 22.95
N ASP A 174 -9.78 -6.23 23.34
CA ASP A 174 -10.77 -6.50 24.38
C ASP A 174 -11.96 -7.30 23.82
N TYR A 175 -13.11 -7.25 24.52
CA TYR A 175 -14.31 -7.95 24.08
C TYR A 175 -14.92 -7.44 22.78
N ASN A 176 -14.48 -6.27 22.30
CA ASN A 176 -14.96 -5.68 21.07
C ASN A 176 -14.16 -6.21 19.88
N THR A 177 -14.86 -6.45 18.77
CA THR A 177 -14.18 -6.74 17.52
C THR A 177 -13.57 -5.45 16.97
N LEU A 178 -12.30 -5.20 17.29
CA LEU A 178 -11.60 -3.99 16.86
C LEU A 178 -11.11 -4.09 15.42
N THR A 179 -11.32 -3.00 14.68
CA THR A 179 -10.77 -2.80 13.33
C THR A 179 -9.44 -2.05 13.37
N LEU A 180 -8.76 -1.99 12.23
CA LEU A 180 -7.53 -1.21 12.06
C LEU A 180 -7.72 0.26 12.44
N LEU A 181 -8.82 0.89 12.01
CA LEU A 181 -9.11 2.28 12.36
C LEU A 181 -9.39 2.47 13.86
N ASP A 182 -10.06 1.51 14.52
CA ASP A 182 -10.33 1.59 15.96
C ASP A 182 -9.02 1.57 16.76
N VAL A 183 -8.12 0.64 16.43
CA VAL A 183 -6.81 0.54 17.10
C VAL A 183 -5.93 1.75 16.83
N LEU A 184 -5.98 2.32 15.61
CA LEU A 184 -5.30 3.59 15.33
C LEU A 184 -5.88 4.75 16.16
N ALA A 185 -7.19 4.77 16.39
CA ALA A 185 -7.83 5.77 17.25
C ALA A 185 -7.42 5.60 18.73
N THR A 186 -7.38 4.36 19.23
CA THR A 186 -6.87 4.05 20.58
C THR A 186 -5.40 4.45 20.76
N ALA A 187 -4.59 4.32 19.70
CA ALA A 187 -3.21 4.81 19.65
C ALA A 187 -3.09 6.34 19.57
N GLY A 188 -4.21 7.09 19.63
CA GLY A 188 -4.25 8.56 19.59
C GLY A 188 -4.17 9.13 18.17
N GLY A 189 -4.37 8.32 17.14
CA GLY A 189 -4.33 8.72 15.74
C GLY A 189 -2.92 8.81 15.13
N VAL A 190 -2.88 9.13 13.85
CA VAL A 190 -1.62 9.33 13.11
C VAL A 190 -1.08 10.75 13.31
N THR A 191 0.24 10.90 13.39
CA THR A 191 0.91 12.20 13.55
C THR A 191 1.30 12.83 12.22
N SER A 192 1.28 12.06 11.13
CA SER A 192 1.60 12.51 9.78
C SER A 192 0.36 12.92 8.97
N PRO A 193 0.51 13.79 7.94
CA PRO A 193 -0.61 14.18 7.09
C PRO A 193 -1.30 12.99 6.44
N VAL A 194 -2.64 12.95 6.49
CA VAL A 194 -3.46 11.83 5.98
C VAL A 194 -3.15 11.50 4.51
N ASN A 195 -2.89 12.51 3.70
CA ASN A 195 -2.56 12.36 2.28
C ASN A 195 -1.12 11.86 2.01
N LYS A 196 -0.25 11.76 3.02
CA LYS A 196 1.14 11.28 2.91
C LYS A 196 1.44 10.09 3.83
N THR A 197 0.39 9.42 4.31
CA THR A 197 0.50 8.32 5.27
C THR A 197 0.12 7.00 4.63
N LEU A 198 1.01 6.02 4.76
CA LEU A 198 0.78 4.63 4.40
C LEU A 198 0.65 3.80 5.69
N ILE A 199 -0.34 2.91 5.72
CA ILE A 199 -0.51 1.93 6.78
C ILE A 199 -0.07 0.57 6.25
N LYS A 200 0.86 -0.08 6.94
CA LYS A 200 1.25 -1.46 6.69
C LYS A 200 0.64 -2.35 7.77
N LEU A 201 -0.18 -3.31 7.37
CA LEU A 201 -0.69 -4.36 8.24
C LEU A 201 0.09 -5.64 7.94
N SER A 202 0.83 -6.14 8.93
CA SER A 202 1.53 -7.42 8.86
C SER A 202 0.85 -8.46 9.73
N ARG A 203 0.56 -9.62 9.13
CA ARG A 203 -0.04 -10.78 9.80
C ARG A 203 0.56 -12.06 9.23
N ASN A 204 1.09 -12.94 10.09
CA ASN A 204 1.66 -14.23 9.71
C ASN A 204 2.68 -14.13 8.55
N GLY A 205 3.54 -13.11 8.58
CA GLY A 205 4.54 -12.85 7.54
C GLY A 205 4.02 -12.20 6.25
N LYS A 206 2.70 -12.02 6.09
CA LYS A 206 2.10 -11.28 4.96
C LYS A 206 1.91 -9.83 5.35
N THR A 207 2.46 -8.91 4.56
CA THR A 207 2.29 -7.46 4.75
C THR A 207 1.48 -6.85 3.63
N VAL A 208 0.40 -6.16 3.97
CA VAL A 208 -0.42 -5.40 3.03
C VAL A 208 -0.28 -3.91 3.35
N THR A 209 -0.10 -3.10 2.30
CA THR A 209 0.08 -1.65 2.44
C THR A 209 -1.11 -0.92 1.83
N VAL A 210 -1.71 0.00 2.57
CA VAL A 210 -2.85 0.82 2.13
C VAL A 210 -2.61 2.28 2.49
N ALA A 211 -3.00 3.20 1.62
CA ALA A 211 -2.95 4.62 1.93
C ALA A 211 -4.06 4.97 2.94
N LEU A 212 -3.73 5.71 3.99
CA LEU A 212 -4.71 6.08 5.03
C LEU A 212 -5.92 6.79 4.44
N LYS A 213 -5.69 7.69 3.47
CA LYS A 213 -6.75 8.39 2.74
C LYS A 213 -7.75 7.45 2.04
N GLU A 214 -7.27 6.35 1.46
CA GLU A 214 -8.15 5.37 0.79
C GLU A 214 -8.93 4.55 1.81
N LEU A 215 -8.29 4.18 2.92
CA LEU A 215 -8.93 3.48 4.03
C LEU A 215 -10.07 4.32 4.67
N LEU A 216 -9.85 5.61 4.88
CA LEU A 216 -10.87 6.53 5.41
C LEU A 216 -12.04 6.77 4.43
N ARG A 217 -11.78 6.66 3.12
CA ARG A 217 -12.80 6.86 2.08
C ARG A 217 -13.63 5.61 1.82
N ASN A 218 -13.05 4.43 2.02
CA ASN A 218 -13.72 3.17 1.76
C ASN A 218 -13.69 2.28 3.02
N PRO A 219 -14.75 2.33 3.84
CA PRO A 219 -14.86 1.52 5.05
C PRO A 219 -14.73 0.01 4.79
N SER A 220 -15.03 -0.47 3.58
CA SER A 220 -14.86 -1.88 3.20
C SER A 220 -13.41 -2.35 3.20
N LEU A 221 -12.45 -1.42 3.23
CA LEU A 221 -11.03 -1.70 3.31
C LEU A 221 -10.51 -1.77 4.76
N ASN A 222 -11.37 -1.59 5.77
CA ASN A 222 -10.99 -1.53 7.18
C ASN A 222 -11.03 -2.93 7.83
N PRO A 223 -9.88 -3.63 7.97
CA PRO A 223 -9.90 -5.01 8.40
C PRO A 223 -10.07 -5.16 9.91
N TYR A 224 -10.72 -6.25 10.32
CA TYR A 224 -10.67 -6.72 11.71
C TYR A 224 -9.28 -7.20 12.07
N LEU A 225 -8.83 -6.82 13.25
CA LEU A 225 -7.51 -7.17 13.74
C LEU A 225 -7.54 -8.47 14.54
N ARG A 226 -6.37 -9.09 14.65
CA ARG A 226 -6.16 -10.35 15.36
C ARG A 226 -4.93 -10.26 16.26
N PRO A 227 -4.86 -11.10 17.31
CA PRO A 227 -3.67 -11.19 18.14
C PRO A 227 -2.42 -11.43 17.29
N GLY A 228 -1.36 -10.67 17.56
CA GLY A 228 -0.09 -10.76 16.84
C GLY A 228 0.00 -9.90 15.57
N ASP A 229 -1.07 -9.21 15.17
CA ASP A 229 -0.97 -8.22 14.09
C ASP A 229 0.00 -7.10 14.43
N VAL A 230 0.71 -6.63 13.41
CA VAL A 230 1.59 -5.47 13.51
C VAL A 230 1.14 -4.40 12.53
N ILE A 231 0.76 -3.25 13.08
CA ILE A 231 0.37 -2.06 12.35
C ILE A 231 1.55 -1.10 12.36
N THR A 232 2.10 -0.84 11.18
CA THR A 232 3.17 0.15 11.00
C THR A 232 2.66 1.34 10.21
N VAL A 233 2.70 2.52 10.82
CA VAL A 233 2.31 3.78 10.19
C VAL A 233 3.56 4.48 9.65
N VAL A 234 3.63 4.60 8.33
CA VAL A 234 4.79 5.15 7.63
C VAL A 234 4.40 6.47 6.99
N TYR A 235 5.09 7.54 7.38
CA TYR A 235 5.14 8.76 6.59
C TYR A 235 6.10 8.53 5.43
N LYS A 236 5.58 8.47 4.21
CA LYS A 236 6.38 8.34 3.00
C LYS A 236 5.79 9.24 1.91
N THR A 237 6.61 10.11 1.37
CA THR A 237 6.35 10.79 0.10
C THR A 237 6.62 9.83 -1.04
N GLN A 238 5.69 9.71 -1.98
CA GLN A 238 5.95 8.98 -3.23
C GLN A 238 6.62 9.95 -4.20
N SER A 239 7.49 9.44 -5.06
CA SER A 239 8.10 10.26 -6.10
C SER A 239 8.09 9.60 -7.47
N ALA A 240 8.15 10.43 -8.51
CA ALA A 240 8.32 9.99 -9.89
C ALA A 240 9.31 10.93 -10.60
N THR A 241 10.15 10.38 -11.46
CA THR A 241 11.17 11.13 -12.18
C THR A 241 10.68 11.51 -13.57
N PHE A 242 10.80 12.79 -13.93
CA PHE A 242 10.41 13.33 -15.23
C PHE A 242 11.66 13.70 -16.04
N LEU A 243 11.79 13.13 -17.23
CA LEU A 243 12.96 13.27 -18.09
C LEU A 243 12.58 13.55 -19.55
N GLY A 244 13.47 14.21 -20.29
CA GLY A 244 13.29 14.47 -21.72
C GLY A 244 12.62 15.81 -22.03
N ALA A 245 11.73 15.83 -23.01
CA ALA A 245 11.14 17.06 -23.56
C ALA A 245 9.97 17.63 -22.72
N PHE A 246 10.17 17.74 -21.41
CA PHE A 246 9.26 18.42 -20.48
C PHE A 246 9.64 19.89 -20.30
N GLY A 247 8.70 20.67 -19.73
CA GLY A 247 9.00 22.02 -19.23
C GLY A 247 10.09 22.03 -18.15
N SER A 248 10.12 21.01 -17.29
CA SER A 248 11.18 20.82 -16.29
C SER A 248 11.50 19.34 -16.07
N ASN A 249 12.78 18.98 -16.11
CA ASN A 249 13.26 17.65 -15.74
C ASN A 249 13.58 17.64 -14.25
N LYS A 250 12.82 16.86 -13.48
CA LYS A 250 12.94 16.83 -12.01
C LYS A 250 12.32 15.55 -11.44
N GLU A 251 12.70 15.25 -10.22
CA GLU A 251 11.92 14.36 -9.36
C GLU A 251 10.74 15.15 -8.78
N LEU A 252 9.53 14.59 -8.94
CA LEU A 252 8.29 15.17 -8.43
C LEU A 252 7.80 14.31 -7.26
N GLU A 253 7.81 14.88 -6.06
CA GLU A 253 7.15 14.28 -4.91
C GLU A 253 5.63 14.50 -4.93
N PHE A 254 4.89 13.51 -4.43
CA PHE A 254 3.43 13.54 -4.36
C PHE A 254 2.85 12.69 -3.22
N GLU A 255 1.53 12.78 -3.11
CA GLU A 255 0.69 12.20 -2.08
C GLU A 255 0.73 10.66 -2.08
N ALA A 256 0.56 10.03 -0.91
CA ALA A 256 0.56 8.58 -0.74
C ALA A 256 -0.60 7.85 -1.46
N SER A 257 -1.67 8.57 -1.81
CA SER A 257 -2.77 8.06 -2.66
C SER A 257 -2.44 8.06 -4.17
N GLY A 258 -1.25 8.54 -4.54
CA GLY A 258 -0.85 8.82 -5.92
C GLY A 258 -1.48 10.11 -6.48
N ILE A 259 -0.97 10.52 -7.63
CA ILE A 259 -1.52 11.59 -8.49
C ILE A 259 -1.75 11.07 -9.89
N THR A 260 -2.63 11.72 -10.64
CA THR A 260 -2.88 11.36 -12.03
C THR A 260 -1.77 11.86 -12.94
N LEU A 261 -1.58 11.22 -14.10
CA LEU A 261 -0.59 11.69 -15.08
C LEU A 261 -0.90 13.14 -15.54
N ALA A 262 -2.17 13.53 -15.62
CA ALA A 262 -2.57 14.92 -15.90
C ALA A 262 -2.03 15.90 -14.84
N GLN A 263 -2.24 15.59 -13.55
CA GLN A 263 -1.77 16.44 -12.44
C GLN A 263 -0.26 16.55 -12.46
N ALA A 264 0.43 15.44 -12.71
CA ALA A 264 1.88 15.41 -12.74
C ALA A 264 2.44 16.22 -13.91
N LEU A 265 1.90 16.04 -15.13
CA LEU A 265 2.25 16.85 -16.30
C LEU A 265 2.05 18.35 -16.04
N GLY A 266 0.95 18.73 -15.38
CA GLY A 266 0.73 20.12 -14.96
C GLY A 266 1.79 20.63 -13.99
N ARG A 267 2.18 19.83 -12.98
CA ARG A 267 3.22 20.20 -11.98
C ARG A 267 4.63 20.29 -12.56
N VAL A 268 4.93 19.62 -13.68
CA VAL A 268 6.25 19.67 -14.35
C VAL A 268 6.32 20.65 -15.52
N GLY A 269 5.26 21.43 -15.76
CA GLY A 269 5.22 22.47 -16.80
C GLY A 269 4.79 21.97 -18.18
N GLY A 270 4.20 20.77 -18.26
CA GLY A 270 3.71 20.19 -19.50
C GLY A 270 4.82 19.73 -20.45
N LEU A 271 4.41 19.45 -21.70
CA LEU A 271 5.32 19.12 -22.79
C LEU A 271 5.84 20.39 -23.45
N ARG A 272 7.08 20.37 -23.89
CA ARG A 272 7.66 21.45 -24.70
C ARG A 272 7.20 21.35 -26.14
N GLY A 273 6.42 22.33 -26.62
CA GLY A 273 5.88 22.31 -28.00
C GLY A 273 6.96 22.35 -29.09
N ASP A 274 8.15 22.84 -28.77
CA ASP A 274 9.28 22.96 -29.69
C ASP A 274 10.20 21.72 -29.71
N LEU A 275 10.14 20.88 -28.67
CA LEU A 275 10.99 19.69 -28.54
C LEU A 275 10.22 18.38 -28.55
N ALA A 276 9.04 18.33 -27.95
CA ALA A 276 8.37 17.09 -27.58
C ALA A 276 7.71 16.39 -28.76
N HIS A 277 7.89 15.07 -28.83
CA HIS A 277 7.06 14.22 -29.66
C HIS A 277 5.77 13.86 -28.93
N ALA A 278 4.62 14.37 -29.36
CA ALA A 278 3.32 14.11 -28.72
C ALA A 278 2.95 12.62 -28.64
N LYS A 279 3.45 11.78 -29.58
CA LYS A 279 3.25 10.31 -29.58
C LYS A 279 4.26 9.56 -28.72
N GLY A 280 5.28 10.26 -28.21
CA GLY A 280 6.45 9.73 -27.54
C GLY A 280 6.46 9.97 -26.04
N VAL A 281 5.28 9.98 -25.39
CA VAL A 281 5.17 10.01 -23.92
C VAL A 281 5.21 8.57 -23.42
N PHE A 282 6.15 8.27 -22.54
CA PHE A 282 6.40 6.93 -22.02
C PHE A 282 6.45 6.95 -20.50
N LEU A 283 5.83 5.97 -19.87
CA LEU A 283 5.94 5.72 -18.44
C LEU A 283 6.56 4.34 -18.25
N PHE A 284 7.72 4.30 -17.61
CA PHE A 284 8.47 3.10 -17.30
C PHE A 284 8.10 2.66 -15.89
N ARG A 285 7.65 1.42 -15.76
CA ARG A 285 7.23 0.84 -14.48
C ARG A 285 7.48 -0.66 -14.44
N PHE A 286 7.90 -1.15 -13.29
CA PHE A 286 7.92 -2.58 -13.00
C PHE A 286 6.53 -3.05 -12.56
N GLU A 287 5.93 -3.97 -13.30
CA GLU A 287 4.62 -4.56 -12.99
C GLU A 287 4.75 -6.01 -12.53
N ASP A 288 3.73 -6.47 -11.82
CA ASP A 288 3.64 -7.87 -11.40
C ASP A 288 3.31 -8.78 -12.60
N GLY A 289 4.01 -9.90 -12.76
CA GLY A 289 3.73 -10.86 -13.81
C GLY A 289 2.28 -11.37 -13.80
N GLU A 290 1.66 -11.49 -12.61
CA GLU A 290 0.25 -11.89 -12.47
C GLU A 290 -0.72 -10.86 -13.07
N LEU A 291 -0.38 -9.57 -13.02
CA LEU A 291 -1.18 -8.53 -13.65
C LEU A 291 -1.17 -8.69 -15.18
N LEU A 292 0.01 -8.94 -15.77
CA LEU A 292 0.15 -9.11 -17.22
C LEU A 292 -0.54 -10.37 -17.72
N LYS A 293 -0.49 -11.47 -16.96
CA LYS A 293 -1.24 -12.69 -17.26
C LYS A 293 -2.75 -12.42 -17.32
N LYS A 294 -3.31 -11.68 -16.36
CA LYS A 294 -4.74 -11.29 -16.36
C LYS A 294 -5.14 -10.40 -17.53
N LEU A 295 -4.18 -9.68 -18.11
CA LEU A 295 -4.39 -8.84 -19.30
C LEU A 295 -4.10 -9.59 -20.61
N ASN A 296 -3.73 -10.87 -20.54
CA ASN A 296 -3.26 -11.66 -21.68
C ASN A 296 -2.09 -11.00 -22.43
N VAL A 297 -1.18 -10.34 -21.71
CA VAL A 297 0.01 -9.70 -22.28
C VAL A 297 1.22 -10.63 -22.12
N PRO A 298 1.79 -11.15 -23.21
CA PRO A 298 2.98 -11.98 -23.13
C PRO A 298 4.21 -11.14 -22.75
N TYR A 299 5.13 -11.75 -21.99
CA TYR A 299 6.41 -11.15 -21.65
C TYR A 299 7.52 -12.20 -21.68
N ARG A 300 8.73 -11.77 -22.06
CA ARG A 300 9.91 -12.66 -22.19
C ARG A 300 10.87 -12.56 -21.01
N TYR A 301 10.83 -11.46 -20.28
CA TYR A 301 11.77 -11.16 -19.20
C TYR A 301 11.00 -10.78 -17.93
N ALA A 302 11.41 -11.33 -16.81
CA ALA A 302 11.01 -10.92 -15.48
C ALA A 302 12.25 -10.89 -14.58
N THR A 303 12.26 -10.00 -13.60
CA THR A 303 13.26 -9.99 -12.54
C THR A 303 13.12 -11.26 -11.68
N PRO A 304 14.15 -11.62 -10.87
CA PRO A 304 14.04 -12.72 -9.92
C PRO A 304 12.85 -12.61 -8.95
N GLU A 305 12.41 -11.39 -8.66
CA GLU A 305 11.26 -11.07 -7.82
C GLU A 305 9.90 -11.17 -8.57
N GLY A 306 9.91 -11.63 -9.82
CA GLY A 306 8.72 -11.77 -10.65
C GLY A 306 8.16 -10.46 -11.20
N LYS A 307 8.96 -9.39 -11.22
CA LYS A 307 8.57 -8.09 -11.79
C LYS A 307 8.95 -8.00 -13.27
N VAL A 308 8.06 -7.44 -14.08
CA VAL A 308 8.26 -7.29 -15.52
C VAL A 308 8.42 -5.79 -15.85
N PRO A 309 9.47 -5.40 -16.62
CA PRO A 309 9.60 -4.02 -17.07
C PRO A 309 8.56 -3.71 -18.15
N VAL A 310 7.58 -2.87 -17.79
CA VAL A 310 6.50 -2.42 -18.67
C VAL A 310 6.70 -0.95 -19.01
N VAL A 311 6.55 -0.62 -20.29
CA VAL A 311 6.52 0.75 -20.78
C VAL A 311 5.13 1.06 -21.29
N TYR A 312 4.48 1.99 -20.61
CA TYR A 312 3.19 2.51 -21.01
C TYR A 312 3.38 3.70 -21.95
N ASN A 313 2.95 3.59 -23.20
CA ASN A 313 2.99 4.68 -24.18
C ASN A 313 1.66 5.43 -24.22
N VAL A 314 1.69 6.76 -24.09
CA VAL A 314 0.54 7.64 -24.24
C VAL A 314 0.72 8.49 -25.49
N ASP A 315 -0.26 8.48 -26.39
CA ASP A 315 -0.28 9.33 -27.58
C ASP A 315 -1.10 10.60 -27.31
N LEU A 316 -0.43 11.70 -26.98
CA LEU A 316 -1.08 12.99 -26.71
C LEU A 316 -1.53 13.74 -27.98
N SER A 317 -1.23 13.23 -29.18
CA SER A 317 -1.84 13.75 -30.40
C SER A 317 -3.31 13.31 -30.54
N ASN A 318 -3.71 12.26 -29.82
CA ASN A 318 -5.09 11.80 -29.76
C ASN A 318 -5.85 12.49 -28.61
N PRO A 319 -6.98 13.18 -28.86
CA PRO A 319 -7.77 13.84 -27.81
C PRO A 319 -8.30 12.86 -26.76
N ALA A 320 -8.54 11.59 -27.11
CA ALA A 320 -8.99 10.56 -26.16
C ALA A 320 -7.97 10.30 -25.03
N SER A 321 -6.69 10.59 -25.27
CA SER A 321 -5.64 10.44 -24.26
C SER A 321 -5.81 11.39 -23.08
N MET A 322 -6.57 12.48 -23.20
CA MET A 322 -6.88 13.35 -22.06
C MET A 322 -7.66 12.61 -20.96
N PHE A 323 -8.48 11.62 -21.33
CA PHE A 323 -9.15 10.76 -20.35
C PHE A 323 -8.17 9.78 -19.70
N VAL A 324 -7.22 9.24 -20.46
CA VAL A 324 -6.11 8.43 -19.92
C VAL A 324 -5.34 9.22 -18.88
N LEU A 325 -4.99 10.47 -19.17
CA LEU A 325 -4.25 11.33 -18.25
C LEU A 325 -4.99 11.56 -16.93
N LYS A 326 -6.32 11.64 -16.96
CA LYS A 326 -7.16 11.85 -15.78
C LYS A 326 -7.34 10.59 -14.94
N GLU A 327 -7.31 9.41 -15.55
CA GLU A 327 -7.58 8.14 -14.87
C GLU A 327 -6.32 7.42 -14.41
N PHE A 328 -5.24 7.47 -15.20
CA PHE A 328 -4.02 6.72 -14.93
C PHE A 328 -3.19 7.39 -13.83
N LYS A 329 -3.00 6.67 -12.71
CA LYS A 329 -2.22 7.16 -11.56
C LYS A 329 -0.74 6.80 -11.67
N LEU A 330 0.10 7.77 -11.31
CA LEU A 330 1.51 7.55 -11.04
C LEU A 330 1.72 6.81 -9.72
N ARG A 331 2.84 6.13 -9.65
CA ARG A 331 3.29 5.34 -8.51
C ARG A 331 4.72 5.71 -8.15
N ASP A 332 5.06 5.38 -6.91
CA ASP A 332 6.41 5.51 -6.39
C ASP A 332 7.44 4.84 -7.30
N GLY A 333 8.48 5.59 -7.66
CA GLY A 333 9.58 5.13 -8.52
C GLY A 333 9.26 5.10 -10.02
N ASP A 334 8.11 5.60 -10.46
CA ASP A 334 7.83 5.74 -11.90
C ASP A 334 8.82 6.67 -12.58
N ILE A 335 9.20 6.34 -13.81
CA ILE A 335 9.93 7.26 -14.69
C ILE A 335 9.00 7.64 -15.84
N VAL A 336 8.70 8.93 -15.96
CA VAL A 336 7.99 9.48 -17.11
C VAL A 336 9.01 10.14 -18.02
N TYR A 337 9.04 9.72 -19.29
CA TYR A 337 9.98 10.20 -20.29
C TYR A 337 9.22 10.69 -21.52
N VAL A 338 9.64 11.82 -22.09
CA VAL A 338 9.13 12.32 -23.36
C VAL A 338 10.27 12.41 -24.36
N ALA A 339 10.13 11.68 -25.47
CA ALA A 339 11.10 11.70 -26.55
C ALA A 339 11.06 13.02 -27.34
N ASP A 340 12.22 13.42 -27.87
CA ASP A 340 12.33 14.52 -28.82
C ASP A 340 11.60 14.18 -30.13
N ALA A 341 10.96 15.17 -30.76
CA ALA A 341 10.36 15.03 -32.08
C ALA A 341 11.46 14.81 -33.14
N PRO A 342 11.21 13.98 -34.18
CA PRO A 342 12.22 13.73 -35.22
C PRO A 342 12.79 14.99 -35.88
N ALA A 343 11.95 16.02 -36.07
CA ALA A 343 12.36 17.30 -36.64
C ALA A 343 13.40 18.06 -35.79
N VAL A 344 13.42 17.85 -34.47
CA VAL A 344 14.41 18.46 -33.55
C VAL A 344 15.82 17.98 -33.88
N GLN A 345 15.96 16.72 -34.26
CA GLN A 345 17.26 16.13 -34.60
C GLN A 345 17.81 16.75 -35.89
N LEU A 346 16.95 16.97 -36.89
CA LEU A 346 17.31 17.70 -38.10
C LEU A 346 17.73 19.15 -37.79
N GLY A 347 17.00 19.84 -36.92
CA GLY A 347 17.35 21.19 -36.48
C GLY A 347 18.71 21.25 -35.78
N LYS A 348 19.00 20.31 -34.86
CA LYS A 348 20.29 20.18 -34.19
C LYS A 348 21.43 19.96 -35.18
N PHE A 349 21.23 19.10 -36.18
CA PHE A 349 22.21 18.86 -37.25
C PHE A 349 22.48 20.11 -38.09
N LEU A 350 21.43 20.80 -38.54
CA LEU A 350 21.57 22.03 -39.31
C LEU A 350 22.26 23.13 -38.50
N GLY A 351 22.00 23.20 -37.19
CA GLY A 351 22.71 24.09 -36.26
C GLY A 351 24.21 23.80 -36.20
N MET A 352 24.60 22.53 -35.98
CA MET A 352 26.01 22.13 -35.99
C MET A 352 26.68 22.45 -37.33
N LEU A 353 26.00 22.20 -38.44
CA LEU A 353 26.50 22.52 -39.78
C LEU A 353 26.69 24.03 -39.96
N ARG A 354 25.75 24.85 -39.47
CA ARG A 354 25.88 26.30 -39.46
C ARG A 354 27.10 26.74 -38.62
N ASP A 355 27.31 26.15 -37.45
CA ASP A 355 28.44 26.50 -36.57
C ASP A 355 29.80 26.21 -37.22
N VAL A 356 29.90 25.17 -38.04
CA VAL A 356 31.11 24.85 -38.83
C VAL A 356 31.29 25.79 -40.02
N ILE A 357 30.21 26.16 -40.69
CA ILE A 357 30.24 26.92 -41.95
C ILE A 357 30.36 28.43 -41.73
N GLN A 358 29.79 28.96 -40.65
CA GLN A 358 29.75 30.41 -40.38
C GLN A 358 31.14 31.08 -40.33
N PRO A 359 32.19 30.48 -39.71
CA PRO A 359 33.53 31.06 -39.71
C PRO A 359 34.14 31.17 -41.12
N VAL A 360 33.88 30.21 -42.01
CA VAL A 360 34.44 30.19 -43.37
C VAL A 360 33.88 31.34 -44.21
N PHE A 361 32.57 31.58 -44.13
CA PHE A 361 31.97 32.73 -44.80
C PHE A 361 32.41 34.07 -44.19
N MET A 362 32.64 34.11 -42.87
CA MET A 362 33.12 35.34 -42.22
C MET A 362 34.55 35.67 -42.66
N ILE A 363 35.42 34.67 -42.85
CA ILE A 363 36.78 34.87 -43.38
C ILE A 363 36.75 35.32 -44.85
N ASP A 364 35.90 34.72 -45.69
CA ASP A 364 35.78 35.10 -47.11
C ASP A 364 35.32 36.56 -47.26
N VAL A 365 34.34 36.99 -46.45
CA VAL A 365 33.84 38.38 -46.44
C VAL A 365 34.86 39.38 -45.87
N MET A 366 35.71 39.00 -44.90
CA MET A 366 36.77 39.87 -44.39
C MET A 366 38.01 39.93 -45.30
N SER A 367 38.16 38.99 -46.23
CA SER A 367 39.29 38.92 -47.17
C SER A 367 39.08 39.73 -48.46
N ARG A 368 37.86 40.26 -48.67
CA ARG A 368 37.50 41.20 -49.74
C ARG A 368 37.38 42.60 -49.19
#